data_AF-A0AAU0HKH4-F1
#
_entry.id   AF-A0AAU0HKH4-F1
#
_cell.length_a   1.000
_cell.length_b   1.000
_cell.length_c   1.000
_cell.angle_alpha   90.00
_cell.angle_beta   90.00
_cell.angle_gamma   90.00
#
_symmetry.space_group_name_H-M   'P 1'
#
loop_
_entity.id
_entity.type
_entity.pdbx_description
1 polymer ?
#
loop_
_entity_poly.entity_id
_entity_poly.type
_entity_poly.pdbx_seq_one_letter_code
_entity_poly.pdbx_strand_id
1 'polypeptide(L)'
;MIARLLLVLFVFALSVGSADAQNPNYLKTLPTPEELEAAFPLGGEDPIDAAARQAAAFSIVSDTILLTARDRKSDFTPPERAAFDNYKYTAEHRIRASQGWPKLGCGSNADCQRYENLLIDYQWRDKKKSRAFEKEFKEKLYGNYSVPEHMPVATAATSDVQFRPLQWAAILIGLGLGVFAAQPHRAKLQGPVSVLGSGITDSQGFETFNRRHRVTIGDRKLGTTITSANIDDALHHALQSGDRATVGVGWMLWMRWILSVRHGSDIEREGPLSFLARTVLLTPLVTIIAVLVSGFILNMFAGPVIVFLATTFLLAFGVTQMVTNFRSWL
;
A
#
# COMPACT_ATOMS: atom_id res chain seq x y z
N MET A 1 -7.60 -24.01 20.72
CA MET A 1 -8.36 -24.48 19.53
C MET A 1 -9.56 -23.58 19.22
N ILE A 2 -10.38 -23.22 20.22
CA ILE A 2 -11.54 -22.32 20.10
C ILE A 2 -11.18 -20.93 19.50
N ALA A 3 -10.03 -20.36 19.88
CA ALA A 3 -9.58 -19.07 19.33
C ALA A 3 -9.24 -19.11 17.82
N ARG A 4 -8.83 -20.27 17.29
CA ARG A 4 -8.57 -20.42 15.84
C ARG A 4 -9.87 -20.60 15.04
N LEU A 5 -10.86 -21.26 15.64
CA LEU A 5 -12.19 -21.44 15.02
C LEU A 5 -12.96 -20.11 14.94
N LEU A 6 -12.87 -19.29 15.99
CA LEU A 6 -13.46 -17.94 16.01
C LEU A 6 -12.77 -17.00 15.01
N LEU A 7 -11.44 -17.10 14.83
CA LEU A 7 -10.71 -16.33 13.82
C LEU A 7 -11.16 -16.68 12.40
N VAL A 8 -11.35 -17.97 12.09
CA VAL A 8 -11.80 -18.42 10.76
C VAL A 8 -13.25 -18.01 10.50
N LEU A 9 -14.14 -18.14 11.48
CA LEU A 9 -15.54 -17.70 11.34
C LEU A 9 -15.67 -16.18 11.21
N PHE A 10 -14.79 -15.41 11.87
CA PHE A 10 -14.80 -13.95 11.79
C PHE A 10 -14.19 -13.43 10.47
N VAL A 11 -13.15 -14.09 9.94
CA VAL A 11 -12.62 -13.83 8.59
C VAL A 11 -13.66 -14.21 7.52
N PHE A 12 -14.41 -15.29 7.72
CA PHE A 12 -15.49 -15.69 6.81
C PHE A 12 -16.66 -14.70 6.85
N ALA A 13 -17.05 -14.20 8.04
CA ALA A 13 -18.09 -13.17 8.19
C ALA A 13 -17.66 -11.81 7.61
N LEU A 14 -16.36 -11.48 7.60
CA LEU A 14 -15.82 -10.28 6.94
C LEU A 14 -15.67 -10.43 5.41
N SER A 15 -15.73 -11.66 4.88
CA SER A 15 -15.73 -11.94 3.43
C SER A 15 -17.13 -11.91 2.80
N VAL A 16 -18.18 -11.88 3.61
CA VAL A 16 -19.55 -11.60 3.15
C VAL A 16 -19.74 -10.09 3.18
N GLY A 17 -19.04 -9.39 2.28
CA GLY A 17 -19.35 -8.01 1.97
C GLY A 17 -20.82 -7.93 1.56
N SER A 18 -21.55 -7.02 2.18
CA SER A 18 -22.91 -6.67 1.78
C SER A 18 -22.94 -6.47 0.28
N ALA A 19 -23.77 -7.26 -0.41
CA ALA A 19 -24.20 -7.00 -1.76
C ALA A 19 -25.06 -5.72 -1.76
N ASP A 20 -24.44 -4.57 -1.44
CA ASP A 20 -25.02 -3.28 -1.77
C ASP A 20 -25.19 -3.29 -3.28
N ALA A 21 -26.46 -3.23 -3.69
CA ALA A 21 -26.92 -3.57 -5.02
C ALA A 21 -26.03 -2.95 -6.10
N GLN A 22 -25.33 -3.82 -6.84
CA GLN A 22 -24.80 -3.52 -8.16
C GLN A 22 -25.99 -3.06 -9.00
N ASN A 23 -26.22 -1.75 -9.08
CA ASN A 23 -27.35 -1.18 -9.81
C ASN A 23 -26.83 -0.65 -11.16
N PRO A 24 -26.82 -1.46 -12.23
CA PRO A 24 -26.34 -1.06 -13.55
C PRO A 24 -27.27 -0.06 -14.25
N ASN A 25 -28.31 0.45 -13.59
CA ASN A 25 -29.28 1.34 -14.24
C ASN A 25 -28.65 2.67 -14.72
N TYR A 26 -27.51 3.10 -14.16
CA TYR A 26 -26.80 4.28 -14.69
C TYR A 26 -26.26 4.07 -16.12
N LEU A 27 -26.04 2.81 -16.55
CA LEU A 27 -25.64 2.54 -17.93
C LEU A 27 -26.69 3.01 -18.93
N LYS A 28 -27.97 3.06 -18.53
CA LYS A 28 -29.07 3.57 -19.36
C LYS A 28 -29.08 5.10 -19.48
N THR A 29 -28.32 5.80 -18.64
CA THR A 29 -28.18 7.26 -18.69
C THR A 29 -26.91 7.70 -19.43
N LEU A 30 -26.08 6.76 -19.88
CA LEU A 30 -24.91 7.04 -20.70
C LEU A 30 -25.32 7.17 -22.17
N PRO A 31 -24.67 8.06 -22.94
CA PRO A 31 -24.90 8.16 -24.37
C PRO A 31 -24.59 6.84 -25.07
N THR A 32 -25.45 6.40 -25.99
CA THR A 32 -25.19 5.19 -26.77
C THR A 32 -24.07 5.42 -27.79
N PRO A 33 -23.44 4.34 -28.32
CA PRO A 33 -22.45 4.49 -29.39
C PRO A 33 -22.97 5.29 -30.59
N GLU A 34 -24.23 5.10 -30.96
CA GLU A 34 -24.87 5.80 -32.08
C GLU A 34 -25.04 7.31 -31.78
N GLU A 35 -25.38 7.67 -30.55
CA GLU A 35 -25.48 9.07 -30.11
C GLU A 35 -24.09 9.75 -30.12
N LEU A 36 -23.06 9.04 -29.68
CA LEU A 36 -21.67 9.52 -29.75
C LEU A 36 -21.20 9.70 -31.20
N GLU A 37 -21.49 8.73 -32.07
CA GLU A 37 -21.14 8.78 -33.48
C GLU A 37 -21.85 9.93 -34.21
N ALA A 38 -23.12 10.20 -33.87
CA ALA A 38 -23.88 11.33 -34.41
C ALA A 38 -23.37 12.70 -33.91
N ALA A 39 -23.00 12.80 -32.63
CA ALA A 39 -22.46 14.03 -32.04
C ALA A 39 -21.03 14.36 -32.51
N PHE A 40 -20.25 13.33 -32.80
CA PHE A 40 -18.86 13.41 -33.25
C PHE A 40 -18.66 12.59 -34.53
N PRO A 41 -19.19 13.05 -35.67
CA PRO A 41 -19.07 12.32 -36.93
C PRO A 41 -17.61 12.31 -37.41
N LEU A 42 -17.21 11.24 -38.10
CA LEU A 42 -15.89 11.10 -38.72
C LEU A 42 -15.69 12.02 -39.96
N GLY A 43 -16.71 12.77 -40.35
CA GLY A 43 -16.68 13.70 -41.48
C GLY A 43 -16.30 15.13 -41.05
N GLY A 44 -15.49 15.80 -41.87
CA GLY A 44 -15.09 17.19 -41.63
C GLY A 44 -13.88 17.61 -42.47
N GLU A 45 -13.38 18.81 -42.24
CA GLU A 45 -12.19 19.36 -42.91
C GLU A 45 -10.91 18.58 -42.55
N ASP A 46 -10.86 17.98 -41.35
CA ASP A 46 -9.73 17.16 -40.89
C ASP A 46 -10.23 15.80 -40.36
N PRO A 47 -10.19 14.74 -41.20
CA PRO A 47 -10.67 13.40 -40.84
C PRO A 47 -9.91 12.78 -39.65
N ILE A 48 -8.63 13.11 -39.47
CA ILE A 48 -7.80 12.56 -38.39
C ILE A 48 -8.21 13.19 -37.05
N ASP A 49 -8.47 14.51 -37.05
CA ASP A 49 -8.99 15.21 -35.88
C ASP A 49 -10.39 14.73 -35.51
N ALA A 50 -11.26 14.54 -36.50
CA ALA A 50 -12.61 14.01 -36.31
C ALA A 50 -12.57 12.59 -35.69
N ALA A 51 -11.68 11.72 -36.19
CA ALA A 51 -11.45 10.39 -35.60
C ALA A 51 -10.95 10.48 -34.14
N ALA A 52 -10.00 11.37 -33.86
CA ALA A 52 -9.48 11.57 -32.50
C ALA A 52 -10.54 12.09 -31.53
N ARG A 53 -11.40 13.03 -31.97
CA ARG A 53 -12.52 13.56 -31.18
C ARG A 53 -13.57 12.49 -30.90
N GLN A 54 -13.95 11.70 -31.91
CA GLN A 54 -14.90 10.62 -31.72
C GLN A 54 -14.35 9.58 -30.72
N ALA A 55 -13.08 9.17 -30.89
CA ALA A 55 -12.42 8.25 -29.95
C ALA A 55 -12.31 8.83 -28.54
N ALA A 56 -12.07 10.14 -28.39
CA ALA A 56 -12.05 10.81 -27.10
C ALA A 56 -13.44 10.82 -26.45
N ALA A 57 -14.53 11.02 -27.21
CA ALA A 57 -15.90 10.96 -26.71
C ALA A 57 -16.24 9.56 -26.16
N PHE A 58 -15.87 8.51 -26.90
CA PHE A 58 -15.97 7.12 -26.44
C PHE A 58 -15.15 6.87 -25.17
N SER A 59 -13.93 7.44 -25.10
CA SER A 59 -13.09 7.33 -23.91
C SER A 59 -13.74 7.95 -22.68
N ILE A 60 -14.35 9.14 -22.78
CA ILE A 60 -15.03 9.81 -21.65
C ILE A 60 -16.13 8.90 -21.06
N VAL A 61 -16.92 8.24 -21.91
CA VAL A 61 -17.97 7.31 -21.44
C VAL A 61 -17.36 6.07 -20.78
N SER A 62 -16.32 5.48 -21.38
CA SER A 62 -15.61 4.34 -20.77
C SER A 62 -14.95 4.69 -19.44
N ASP A 63 -14.38 5.90 -19.34
CA ASP A 63 -13.77 6.43 -18.12
C ASP A 63 -14.84 6.66 -17.06
N THR A 64 -16.04 7.11 -17.44
CA THR A 64 -17.19 7.24 -16.53
C THR A 64 -17.59 5.88 -15.94
N ILE A 65 -17.64 4.82 -16.77
CA ILE A 65 -17.93 3.45 -16.31
C ILE A 65 -16.81 2.95 -15.36
N LEU A 66 -15.55 3.17 -15.73
CA LEU A 66 -14.39 2.80 -14.92
C LEU A 66 -14.37 3.53 -13.58
N LEU A 67 -14.64 4.83 -13.58
CA LEU A 67 -14.73 5.66 -12.37
C LEU A 67 -15.90 5.22 -11.51
N THR A 68 -17.07 4.95 -12.09
CA THR A 68 -18.24 4.46 -11.35
C THR A 68 -17.95 3.11 -10.67
N ALA A 69 -17.29 2.19 -11.38
CA ALA A 69 -16.85 0.90 -10.81
C ALA A 69 -15.76 1.06 -9.74
N ARG A 70 -14.86 2.03 -9.92
CA ARG A 70 -13.83 2.37 -8.93
C ARG A 70 -14.43 2.98 -7.67
N ASP A 71 -15.42 3.85 -7.81
CA ASP A 71 -16.07 4.58 -6.71
C ASP A 71 -16.82 3.62 -5.78
N ARG A 72 -17.43 2.59 -6.35
CA ARG A 72 -18.05 1.48 -5.59
C ARG A 72 -17.07 0.42 -5.09
N LYS A 73 -15.77 0.55 -5.40
CA LYS A 73 -14.68 -0.35 -4.98
C LYS A 73 -14.97 -1.83 -5.27
N SER A 74 -15.61 -2.11 -6.39
CA SER A 74 -15.90 -3.48 -6.82
C SER A 74 -15.56 -3.68 -8.28
N ASP A 75 -15.32 -4.93 -8.66
CA ASP A 75 -15.10 -5.31 -10.06
C ASP A 75 -16.30 -4.91 -10.91
N PHE A 76 -16.08 -4.73 -12.21
CA PHE A 76 -17.17 -4.52 -13.15
C PHE A 76 -18.23 -5.61 -13.01
N THR A 77 -19.49 -5.22 -13.02
CA THR A 77 -20.55 -6.19 -13.28
C THR A 77 -20.42 -6.69 -14.72
N PRO A 78 -20.93 -7.88 -15.06
CA PRO A 78 -20.89 -8.34 -16.44
C PRO A 78 -21.45 -7.31 -17.46
N PRO A 79 -22.57 -6.60 -17.19
CA PRO A 79 -23.05 -5.53 -18.05
C PRO A 79 -22.09 -4.34 -18.18
N GLU A 80 -21.45 -3.90 -17.09
CA GLU A 80 -20.48 -2.80 -17.14
C GLU A 80 -19.20 -3.19 -17.84
N ARG A 81 -18.75 -4.45 -17.69
CA ARG A 81 -17.60 -4.96 -18.40
C ARG A 81 -17.86 -4.95 -19.91
N ALA A 82 -19.03 -5.44 -20.31
CA ALA A 82 -19.45 -5.43 -21.71
C ALA A 82 -19.56 -4.00 -22.25
N ALA A 83 -20.14 -3.07 -21.48
CA ALA A 83 -20.24 -1.67 -21.86
C ALA A 83 -18.85 -1.02 -21.96
N PHE A 84 -18.00 -1.15 -20.94
CA PHE A 84 -16.64 -0.64 -20.92
C PHE A 84 -15.84 -1.15 -22.11
N ASP A 85 -15.84 -2.46 -22.36
CA ASP A 85 -15.10 -3.05 -23.48
C ASP A 85 -15.64 -2.55 -24.83
N ASN A 86 -16.95 -2.31 -24.94
CA ASN A 86 -17.56 -1.76 -26.14
C ASN A 86 -17.12 -0.30 -26.40
N TYR A 87 -17.18 0.57 -25.38
CA TYR A 87 -16.76 1.97 -25.53
C TYR A 87 -15.24 2.10 -25.66
N LYS A 88 -14.45 1.29 -24.94
CA LYS A 88 -12.99 1.43 -24.91
C LYS A 88 -12.31 0.75 -26.09
N TYR A 89 -12.57 -0.54 -26.30
CA TYR A 89 -11.81 -1.35 -27.25
C TYR A 89 -12.53 -1.48 -28.59
N THR A 90 -13.82 -1.81 -28.57
CA THR A 90 -14.58 -2.04 -29.82
C THR A 90 -14.71 -0.75 -30.62
N ALA A 91 -15.05 0.37 -29.98
CA ALA A 91 -15.19 1.65 -30.67
C ALA A 91 -13.84 2.17 -31.20
N GLU A 92 -12.77 2.14 -30.39
CA GLU A 92 -11.44 2.58 -30.85
C GLU A 92 -10.94 1.74 -32.03
N HIS A 93 -11.13 0.41 -31.99
CA HIS A 93 -10.79 -0.46 -33.11
C HIS A 93 -11.62 -0.17 -34.36
N ARG A 94 -12.90 0.19 -34.23
CA ARG A 94 -13.77 0.57 -35.36
C ARG A 94 -13.29 1.86 -36.01
N ILE A 95 -12.96 2.87 -35.20
CA ILE A 95 -12.42 4.15 -35.67
C ILE A 95 -11.10 3.92 -36.39
N ARG A 96 -10.15 3.21 -35.78
CA ARG A 96 -8.87 2.85 -36.41
C ARG A 96 -9.07 2.08 -37.73
N ALA A 97 -9.98 1.10 -37.76
CA ALA A 97 -10.28 0.33 -38.96
C ALA A 97 -10.86 1.20 -40.08
N SER A 98 -11.71 2.18 -39.75
CA SER A 98 -12.26 3.12 -40.75
C SER A 98 -11.19 3.98 -41.43
N GLN A 99 -10.05 4.19 -40.75
CA GLN A 99 -8.91 4.95 -41.24
C GLN A 99 -7.81 4.05 -41.85
N GLY A 100 -8.03 2.73 -41.90
CA GLY A 100 -7.03 1.77 -42.37
C GLY A 100 -5.83 1.59 -41.43
N TRP A 101 -5.96 1.95 -40.16
CA TRP A 101 -4.90 1.86 -39.17
C TRP A 101 -4.90 0.52 -38.42
N PRO A 102 -3.73 0.05 -37.96
CA PRO A 102 -3.65 -1.14 -37.11
C PRO A 102 -4.37 -0.93 -35.77
N LYS A 103 -4.88 -2.03 -35.21
CA LYS A 103 -5.62 -2.03 -33.93
C LYS A 103 -4.78 -1.51 -32.76
N LEU A 104 -3.47 -1.77 -32.77
CA LEU A 104 -2.54 -1.39 -31.70
C LEU A 104 -1.28 -0.77 -32.30
N GLY A 105 -0.87 0.36 -31.70
CA GLY A 105 0.29 1.14 -32.13
C GLY A 105 0.11 1.76 -33.51
N CYS A 106 1.12 2.53 -33.94
CA CYS A 106 1.08 3.23 -35.24
C CYS A 106 2.27 2.91 -36.16
N GLY A 107 3.29 2.21 -35.68
CA GLY A 107 4.52 1.98 -36.44
C GLY A 107 5.11 3.30 -36.95
N SER A 108 5.42 3.35 -38.25
CA SER A 108 5.92 4.55 -38.95
C SER A 108 4.83 5.40 -39.62
N ASN A 109 3.53 5.09 -39.42
CA ASN A 109 2.45 5.83 -40.05
C ASN A 109 2.24 7.17 -39.34
N ALA A 110 2.60 8.27 -40.00
CA ALA A 110 2.52 9.63 -39.47
C ALA A 110 1.08 10.06 -39.12
N ASP A 111 0.09 9.64 -39.90
CA ASP A 111 -1.31 9.99 -39.68
C ASP A 111 -1.88 9.28 -38.44
N CYS A 112 -1.52 8.00 -38.26
CA CYS A 112 -1.87 7.26 -37.04
C CYS A 112 -1.18 7.88 -35.80
N GLN A 113 0.10 8.24 -35.90
CA GLN A 113 0.80 8.92 -34.79
C GLN A 113 0.17 10.28 -34.47
N ARG A 114 -0.27 11.02 -35.49
CA ARG A 114 -1.01 12.27 -35.32
C ARG A 114 -2.34 12.04 -34.60
N TYR A 115 -3.08 11.00 -34.98
CA TYR A 115 -4.30 10.59 -34.28
C TYR A 115 -4.05 10.26 -32.80
N GLU A 116 -3.05 9.42 -32.47
CA GLU A 116 -2.75 9.08 -31.07
C GLU A 116 -2.40 10.32 -30.24
N ASN A 117 -1.62 11.23 -30.84
CA ASN A 117 -1.29 12.51 -30.22
C ASN A 117 -2.51 13.39 -29.96
N LEU A 118 -3.41 13.52 -30.94
CA LEU A 118 -4.63 14.30 -30.80
C LEU A 118 -5.59 13.68 -29.77
N LEU A 119 -5.74 12.35 -29.78
CA LEU A 119 -6.55 11.63 -28.80
C LEU A 119 -6.05 11.91 -27.38
N ILE A 120 -4.74 11.80 -27.16
CA ILE A 120 -4.10 12.08 -25.86
C ILE A 120 -4.26 13.56 -25.46
N ASP A 121 -4.17 14.49 -26.42
CA ASP A 121 -4.43 15.93 -26.19
C ASP A 121 -5.87 16.19 -25.73
N TYR A 122 -6.86 15.57 -26.39
CA TYR A 122 -8.27 15.69 -26.05
C TYR A 122 -8.60 15.03 -24.71
N GLN A 123 -7.87 14.00 -24.30
CA GLN A 123 -8.07 13.35 -23.02
C GLN A 123 -7.43 14.13 -21.86
N TRP A 124 -6.12 14.39 -21.90
CA TRP A 124 -5.42 14.92 -20.71
C TRP A 124 -4.12 15.68 -20.94
N ARG A 125 -3.39 15.45 -22.04
CA ARG A 125 -2.03 16.02 -22.21
C ARG A 125 -2.05 17.53 -22.39
N ASP A 126 -2.95 18.03 -23.24
CA ASP A 126 -3.16 19.47 -23.42
C ASP A 126 -4.40 19.88 -22.61
N LYS A 127 -4.15 20.49 -21.44
CA LYS A 127 -5.22 20.93 -20.52
C LYS A 127 -6.22 21.89 -21.18
N LYS A 128 -5.78 22.72 -22.15
CA LYS A 128 -6.65 23.67 -22.83
C LYS A 128 -7.57 22.95 -23.81
N LYS A 129 -7.01 22.05 -24.63
CA LYS A 129 -7.79 21.24 -25.57
C LYS A 129 -8.73 20.27 -24.86
N SER A 130 -8.25 19.56 -23.84
CA SER A 130 -9.05 18.64 -23.05
C SER A 130 -10.27 19.31 -22.41
N ARG A 131 -10.09 20.48 -21.76
CA ARG A 131 -11.22 21.24 -21.19
C ARG A 131 -12.19 21.78 -22.26
N ALA A 132 -11.67 22.25 -23.39
CA ALA A 132 -12.49 22.72 -24.49
C ALA A 132 -13.33 21.57 -25.07
N PHE A 133 -12.73 20.39 -25.23
CA PHE A 133 -13.41 19.20 -25.72
C PHE A 133 -14.45 18.68 -24.71
N GLU A 134 -14.14 18.66 -23.41
CA GLU A 134 -15.11 18.28 -22.37
C GLU A 134 -16.35 19.19 -22.38
N LYS A 135 -16.14 20.50 -22.61
CA LYS A 135 -17.23 21.46 -22.78
C LYS A 135 -18.07 21.15 -24.02
N GLU A 136 -17.43 20.90 -25.16
CA GLU A 136 -18.10 20.51 -26.41
C GLU A 136 -18.89 19.20 -26.25
N PHE A 137 -18.31 18.20 -25.59
CA PHE A 137 -18.96 16.92 -25.27
C PHE A 137 -20.22 17.12 -24.44
N LYS A 138 -20.13 17.95 -23.39
CA LYS A 138 -21.29 18.30 -22.55
C LYS A 138 -22.37 19.05 -23.35
N GLU A 139 -21.98 20.02 -24.17
CA GLU A 139 -22.93 20.78 -24.98
C GLU A 139 -23.67 19.91 -25.99
N LYS A 140 -22.97 19.00 -26.69
CA LYS A 140 -23.55 18.16 -27.74
C LYS A 140 -24.45 17.03 -27.21
N LEU A 141 -24.09 16.43 -26.09
CA LEU A 141 -24.79 15.23 -25.57
C LEU A 141 -25.71 15.53 -24.38
N TYR A 142 -25.44 16.63 -23.66
CA TYR A 142 -26.18 17.00 -22.46
C TYR A 142 -26.77 18.42 -22.52
N GLY A 143 -26.60 19.15 -23.62
CA GLY A 143 -27.14 20.51 -23.79
C GLY A 143 -28.68 20.61 -23.83
N ASN A 144 -29.39 19.48 -24.02
CA ASN A 144 -30.87 19.42 -24.00
C ASN A 144 -31.45 18.53 -22.89
N TYR A 145 -30.60 17.93 -22.06
CA TYR A 145 -31.02 17.18 -20.89
C TYR A 145 -30.36 17.81 -19.69
N SER A 146 -31.15 18.31 -18.74
CA SER A 146 -30.64 18.60 -17.41
C SER A 146 -30.01 17.31 -16.88
N VAL A 147 -28.68 17.19 -17.00
CA VAL A 147 -27.89 16.33 -16.12
C VAL A 147 -28.41 16.66 -14.73
N PRO A 148 -28.93 15.69 -13.95
CA PRO A 148 -29.35 15.96 -12.60
C PRO A 148 -28.21 16.70 -11.93
N GLU A 149 -28.45 17.98 -11.64
CA GLU A 149 -27.57 18.81 -10.86
C GLU A 149 -27.54 18.09 -9.51
N HIS A 150 -26.48 17.33 -9.31
CA HIS A 150 -26.34 16.35 -8.25
C HIS A 150 -27.25 15.10 -8.38
N MET A 151 -26.83 14.08 -9.17
CA MET A 151 -26.64 12.81 -8.44
C MET A 151 -25.64 13.15 -7.34
N PRO A 152 -25.89 12.83 -6.07
CA PRO A 152 -25.01 13.24 -4.99
C PRO A 152 -23.59 12.82 -5.35
N VAL A 153 -22.84 13.78 -5.89
CA VAL A 153 -21.41 13.88 -5.69
C VAL A 153 -21.36 13.72 -4.20
N ALA A 154 -20.84 12.58 -3.75
CA ALA A 154 -20.44 12.44 -2.37
C ALA A 154 -19.56 13.66 -2.11
N THR A 155 -20.20 14.68 -1.54
CA THR A 155 -19.63 15.95 -1.17
C THR A 155 -18.38 15.60 -0.42
N ALA A 156 -17.25 16.07 -0.93
CA ALA A 156 -16.01 16.17 -0.19
C ALA A 156 -15.68 14.96 0.71
N ALA A 157 -14.97 13.99 0.17
CA ALA A 157 -13.95 13.31 0.98
C ALA A 157 -12.61 14.07 0.90
N THR A 158 -12.64 15.40 0.89
CA THR A 158 -11.64 16.14 1.67
C THR A 158 -12.30 16.40 3.02
N SER A 159 -11.73 15.80 4.07
CA SER A 159 -12.12 15.90 5.49
C SER A 159 -13.45 15.26 5.90
N ASP A 160 -13.59 13.97 5.63
CA ASP A 160 -13.93 13.05 6.71
C ASP A 160 -13.61 11.65 6.20
N VAL A 161 -12.48 11.10 6.64
CA VAL A 161 -12.36 9.64 6.63
C VAL A 161 -13.35 9.17 7.71
N GLN A 162 -14.64 9.14 7.37
CA GLN A 162 -15.57 8.25 8.05
C GLN A 162 -15.12 6.84 7.69
N PHE A 163 -14.03 6.42 8.34
CA PHE A 163 -13.64 5.04 8.47
C PHE A 163 -14.91 4.33 8.93
N ARG A 164 -15.49 3.54 8.04
CA ARG A 164 -16.62 2.68 8.41
C ARG A 164 -16.18 1.90 9.66
N PRO A 165 -17.06 1.58 10.62
CA PRO A 165 -16.68 0.86 11.84
C PRO A 165 -15.81 -0.37 11.58
N LEU A 166 -16.05 -1.05 10.45
CA LEU A 166 -15.25 -2.17 9.95
C LEU A 166 -13.79 -1.81 9.58
N GLN A 167 -13.56 -0.63 8.99
CA GLN A 167 -12.23 -0.13 8.64
C GLN A 167 -11.47 0.34 9.88
N TRP A 168 -12.14 0.98 10.84
CA TRP A 168 -11.55 1.26 12.15
C TRP A 168 -11.17 -0.03 12.87
N ALA A 169 -12.05 -1.04 12.87
CA ALA A 169 -11.74 -2.34 13.44
C ALA A 169 -10.55 -3.00 12.73
N ALA A 170 -10.49 -2.95 11.40
CA ALA A 170 -9.36 -3.44 10.63
C ALA A 170 -8.04 -2.71 10.98
N ILE A 171 -8.07 -1.38 11.11
CA ILE A 171 -6.92 -0.58 11.55
C ILE A 171 -6.49 -1.00 12.95
N LEU A 172 -7.42 -1.05 13.90
CA LEU A 172 -7.13 -1.41 15.29
C LEU A 172 -6.60 -2.85 15.39
N ILE A 173 -7.10 -3.77 14.56
CA ILE A 173 -6.59 -5.14 14.47
C ILE A 173 -5.18 -5.14 13.86
N GLY A 174 -4.96 -4.46 12.73
CA GLY A 174 -3.64 -4.38 12.09
C GLY A 174 -2.59 -3.76 13.00
N LEU A 175 -2.94 -2.64 13.65
CA LEU A 175 -2.13 -1.98 14.67
C LEU A 175 -1.89 -2.90 15.87
N GLY A 176 -2.95 -3.51 16.41
CA GLY A 176 -2.88 -4.40 17.56
C GLY A 176 -2.01 -5.63 17.31
N LEU A 177 -2.15 -6.25 16.13
CA LEU A 177 -1.30 -7.36 15.69
C LEU A 177 0.14 -6.92 15.48
N GLY A 178 0.38 -5.76 14.88
CA GLY A 178 1.72 -5.22 14.67
C GLY A 178 2.43 -4.93 15.99
N VAL A 179 1.73 -4.28 16.93
CA VAL A 179 2.22 -4.02 18.29
C VAL A 179 2.46 -5.33 19.03
N PHE A 180 1.53 -6.29 18.97
CA PHE A 180 1.66 -7.57 19.65
C PHE A 180 2.83 -8.41 19.09
N ALA A 181 2.98 -8.47 17.77
CA ALA A 181 4.07 -9.17 17.11
C ALA A 181 5.43 -8.52 17.38
N ALA A 182 5.47 -7.20 17.51
CA ALA A 182 6.67 -6.45 17.85
C ALA A 182 6.98 -6.44 19.36
N GLN A 183 6.05 -6.81 20.23
CA GLN A 183 6.33 -6.90 21.66
C GLN A 183 7.19 -8.13 21.98
N PRO A 184 8.48 -7.96 22.35
CA PRO A 184 9.03 -8.89 23.32
C PRO A 184 8.26 -8.66 24.61
N HIS A 185 7.80 -9.72 25.24
CA HIS A 185 7.02 -9.60 26.47
C HIS A 185 7.68 -8.79 27.61
N ARG A 186 8.97 -8.37 27.50
CA ARG A 186 9.64 -7.34 28.32
C ARG A 186 10.81 -6.67 27.55
N ALA A 187 10.83 -5.33 27.49
CA ALA A 187 11.98 -4.54 26.99
C ALA A 187 13.21 -4.67 27.89
N LYS A 188 13.00 -4.85 29.20
CA LYS A 188 14.05 -5.07 30.20
C LYS A 188 13.86 -6.41 30.89
N LEU A 189 14.93 -7.18 30.98
CA LEU A 189 14.98 -8.46 31.66
C LEU A 189 15.85 -8.33 32.91
N GLN A 190 15.38 -8.87 34.02
CA GLN A 190 16.08 -8.82 35.29
C GLN A 190 16.37 -10.23 35.79
N GLY A 191 17.61 -10.51 36.11
CA GLY A 191 18.02 -11.80 36.65
C GLY A 191 19.53 -12.01 36.58
N PRO A 192 20.04 -13.08 37.19
CA PRO A 192 21.44 -13.47 37.02
C PRO A 192 21.71 -13.85 35.58
N VAL A 193 22.85 -13.43 35.04
CA VAL A 193 23.33 -13.94 33.74
C VAL A 193 23.88 -15.34 33.99
N SER A 194 23.23 -16.38 33.47
CA SER A 194 23.58 -17.78 33.80
C SER A 194 24.29 -18.50 32.66
N VAL A 195 24.08 -18.05 31.41
CA VAL A 195 24.74 -18.63 30.24
C VAL A 195 25.05 -17.54 29.23
N LEU A 196 26.30 -17.52 28.78
CA LEU A 196 26.77 -16.71 27.68
C LEU A 196 27.51 -17.64 26.69
N GLY A 197 26.87 -17.96 25.57
CA GLY A 197 27.39 -18.87 24.56
C GLY A 197 28.59 -18.29 23.81
N SER A 198 29.25 -19.12 22.98
CA SER A 198 30.32 -18.65 22.10
C SER A 198 29.84 -17.52 21.20
N GLY A 199 30.64 -16.47 21.12
CA GLY A 199 30.42 -15.32 20.25
C GLY A 199 31.20 -15.48 18.96
N ILE A 200 30.57 -15.21 17.81
CA ILE A 200 31.28 -14.91 16.57
C ILE A 200 31.44 -13.40 16.51
N THR A 201 32.68 -12.93 16.51
CA THR A 201 33.00 -11.51 16.39
C THR A 201 32.89 -11.10 14.93
N ASP A 202 32.06 -10.10 14.65
CA ASP A 202 31.90 -9.46 13.36
C ASP A 202 32.27 -7.97 13.50
N SER A 203 33.30 -7.54 12.78
CA SER A 203 33.75 -6.15 12.77
C SER A 203 33.08 -5.40 11.64
N GLN A 204 32.15 -4.50 11.95
CA GLN A 204 31.48 -3.66 10.96
C GLN A 204 31.78 -2.18 11.20
N GLY A 205 32.75 -1.64 10.45
CA GLY A 205 33.12 -0.23 10.49
C GLY A 205 33.72 0.20 11.83
N PHE A 206 33.00 1.09 12.55
CA PHE A 206 33.48 1.76 13.78
C PHE A 206 33.22 0.99 15.07
N GLU A 207 32.52 -0.14 15.04
CA GLU A 207 32.18 -0.90 16.25
C GLU A 207 32.25 -2.42 15.98
N THR A 208 32.66 -3.16 17.00
CA THR A 208 32.75 -4.62 16.97
C THR A 208 31.51 -5.22 17.59
N PHE A 209 30.84 -6.11 16.86
CA PHE A 209 29.66 -6.82 17.32
C PHE A 209 29.96 -8.29 17.56
N ASN A 210 29.48 -8.81 18.67
CA ASN A 210 29.55 -10.22 18.98
C ASN A 210 28.16 -10.82 18.78
N ARG A 211 28.09 -11.82 17.90
CA ARG A 211 26.88 -12.61 17.73
C ARG A 211 26.95 -13.83 18.64
N ARG A 212 26.12 -13.85 19.68
CA ARG A 212 26.06 -14.97 20.63
C ARG A 212 24.87 -15.86 20.35
N HIS A 213 25.09 -17.16 20.27
CA HIS A 213 24.02 -18.12 19.96
C HIS A 213 23.09 -18.43 21.13
N ARG A 214 23.53 -18.16 22.36
CA ARG A 214 22.77 -18.45 23.57
C ARG A 214 23.10 -17.44 24.66
N VAL A 215 22.13 -16.64 25.06
CA VAL A 215 22.21 -15.80 26.27
C VAL A 215 21.04 -16.16 27.18
N THR A 216 21.30 -16.36 28.48
CA THR A 216 20.26 -16.68 29.48
C THR A 216 20.34 -15.71 30.65
N ILE A 217 19.21 -15.12 31.00
CA ILE A 217 19.07 -14.10 32.05
C ILE A 217 17.90 -14.51 32.96
N GLY A 218 18.22 -14.86 34.20
CA GLY A 218 17.27 -15.54 35.10
C GLY A 218 16.66 -16.76 34.40
N ASP A 219 15.33 -16.81 34.36
CA ASP A 219 14.59 -17.93 33.76
C ASP A 219 14.38 -17.78 32.24
N ARG A 220 14.96 -16.75 31.61
CA ARG A 220 14.70 -16.41 30.20
C ARG A 220 15.90 -16.73 29.31
N LYS A 221 15.66 -17.58 28.30
CA LYS A 221 16.60 -17.87 27.22
C LYS A 221 16.36 -16.92 26.05
N LEU A 222 17.36 -16.14 25.69
CA LEU A 222 17.27 -15.17 24.60
C LEU A 222 17.60 -15.73 23.22
N GLY A 223 18.17 -16.94 23.15
CA GLY A 223 18.59 -17.53 21.89
C GLY A 223 19.73 -16.73 21.26
N THR A 224 19.67 -16.55 19.94
CA THR A 224 20.68 -15.79 19.19
C THR A 224 20.48 -14.29 19.40
N THR A 225 21.51 -13.61 19.90
CA THR A 225 21.51 -12.17 20.17
C THR A 225 22.79 -11.53 19.67
N ILE A 226 22.70 -10.27 19.28
CA ILE A 226 23.84 -9.45 18.91
C ILE A 226 24.12 -8.45 20.03
N THR A 227 25.38 -8.37 20.44
CA THR A 227 25.91 -7.50 21.49
C THR A 227 27.03 -6.63 20.89
N SER A 228 27.19 -5.38 21.34
CA SER A 228 28.44 -4.65 21.12
C SER A 228 29.51 -5.14 22.07
N ALA A 229 30.80 -4.95 21.75
CA ALA A 229 31.92 -5.39 22.59
C ALA A 229 31.78 -4.94 24.06
N ASN A 230 31.47 -3.66 24.32
CA ASN A 230 31.31 -3.13 25.67
C ASN A 230 30.16 -3.80 26.44
N ILE A 231 29.03 -4.05 25.77
CA ILE A 231 27.88 -4.75 26.36
C ILE A 231 28.26 -6.21 26.66
N ASP A 232 29.02 -6.82 25.77
CA ASP A 232 29.47 -8.19 25.87
C ASP A 232 30.40 -8.41 27.06
N ASP A 233 31.31 -7.46 27.29
CA ASP A 233 32.18 -7.41 28.45
C ASP A 233 31.38 -7.20 29.75
N ALA A 234 30.37 -6.31 29.73
CA ALA A 234 29.47 -6.11 30.86
C ALA A 234 28.66 -7.37 31.21
N LEU A 235 28.22 -8.12 30.19
CA LEU A 235 27.54 -9.42 30.38
C LEU A 235 28.50 -10.47 30.94
N HIS A 236 29.76 -10.49 30.49
CA HIS A 236 30.79 -11.37 31.04
C HIS A 236 31.09 -11.05 32.51
N HIS A 237 31.18 -9.78 32.87
CA HIS A 237 31.37 -9.34 34.24
C HIS A 237 30.17 -9.73 35.13
N ALA A 238 28.94 -9.53 34.65
CA ALA A 238 27.73 -9.96 35.35
C ALA A 238 27.64 -11.50 35.51
N LEU A 239 28.12 -12.25 34.52
CA LEU A 239 28.19 -13.71 34.59
C LEU A 239 29.21 -14.20 35.64
N GLN A 240 30.38 -13.55 35.72
CA GLN A 240 31.44 -13.94 36.65
C GLN A 240 31.12 -13.57 38.10
N SER A 241 30.47 -12.43 38.34
CA SER A 241 30.02 -12.00 39.66
C SER A 241 28.82 -12.79 40.18
N GLY A 242 28.00 -13.36 39.29
CA GLY A 242 26.76 -14.05 39.66
C GLY A 242 25.63 -13.12 40.09
N ASP A 243 25.85 -11.80 39.97
CA ASP A 243 24.93 -10.77 40.40
C ASP A 243 23.76 -10.58 39.42
N ARG A 244 22.71 -9.92 39.91
CA ARG A 244 21.51 -9.65 39.10
C ARG A 244 21.79 -8.49 38.14
N ALA A 245 21.69 -8.76 36.84
CA ALA A 245 21.74 -7.73 35.81
C ALA A 245 20.34 -7.34 35.33
N THR A 246 20.17 -6.07 34.97
CA THR A 246 19.02 -5.61 34.16
C THR A 246 19.49 -5.41 32.73
N VAL A 247 18.96 -6.19 31.80
CA VAL A 247 19.38 -6.19 30.40
C VAL A 247 18.26 -5.66 29.52
N GLY A 248 18.54 -4.57 28.80
CA GLY A 248 17.67 -3.99 27.79
C GLY A 248 17.81 -4.71 26.47
N VAL A 249 16.71 -5.27 25.96
CA VAL A 249 16.68 -6.07 24.73
C VAL A 249 15.86 -5.36 23.67
N GLY A 250 16.49 -5.11 22.53
CA GLY A 250 15.88 -4.54 21.33
C GLY A 250 15.77 -5.53 20.18
N TRP A 251 15.20 -5.05 19.08
CA TRP A 251 14.98 -5.81 17.86
C TRP A 251 15.29 -4.97 16.63
N MET A 252 15.81 -5.67 15.62
CA MET A 252 15.89 -5.17 14.27
C MET A 252 15.38 -6.30 13.38
N LEU A 253 14.18 -6.14 12.80
CA LEU A 253 13.48 -7.23 12.11
C LEU A 253 13.30 -8.46 13.02
N TRP A 254 13.94 -9.57 12.67
CA TRP A 254 13.93 -10.84 13.40
C TRP A 254 15.18 -11.03 14.28
N MET A 255 16.16 -10.13 14.18
CA MET A 255 17.39 -10.19 14.98
C MET A 255 17.18 -9.50 16.32
N ARG A 256 17.61 -10.17 17.39
CA ARG A 256 17.54 -9.65 18.76
C ARG A 256 18.86 -9.00 19.14
N TRP A 257 18.77 -7.82 19.73
CA TRP A 257 19.93 -7.02 20.13
C TRP A 257 19.88 -6.77 21.63
N ILE A 258 21.04 -6.71 22.27
CA ILE A 258 21.15 -6.20 23.65
C ILE A 258 21.66 -4.77 23.54
N LEU A 259 20.88 -3.82 24.04
CA LEU A 259 21.12 -2.38 23.89
C LEU A 259 21.64 -1.72 25.17
N SER A 260 21.37 -2.34 26.32
CA SER A 260 21.90 -1.88 27.60
C SER A 260 22.04 -3.04 28.58
N VAL A 261 23.00 -2.90 29.49
CA VAL A 261 23.21 -3.80 30.63
C VAL A 261 23.48 -2.93 31.84
N ARG A 262 22.64 -3.06 32.87
CA ARG A 262 22.87 -2.47 34.18
C ARG A 262 23.28 -3.57 35.15
N HIS A 263 24.41 -3.36 35.81
CA HIS A 263 24.96 -4.22 36.83
C HIS A 263 25.36 -3.37 38.04
N GLY A 264 24.64 -3.49 39.15
CA GLY A 264 24.82 -2.58 40.30
C GLY A 264 24.55 -1.11 39.93
N SER A 265 25.53 -0.24 40.18
CA SER A 265 25.52 1.18 39.80
C SER A 265 25.84 1.42 38.33
N ASP A 266 26.50 0.47 37.67
CA ASP A 266 27.11 0.69 36.37
C ASP A 266 26.10 0.36 35.27
N ILE A 267 26.01 1.26 34.28
CA ILE A 267 25.10 1.14 33.15
C ILE A 267 25.93 1.24 31.88
N GLU A 268 26.11 0.10 31.24
CA GLU A 268 26.69 0.03 29.92
C GLU A 268 25.60 0.10 28.86
N ARG A 269 25.83 0.92 27.84
CA ARG A 269 24.90 1.13 26.74
C ARG A 269 25.63 1.00 25.42
N GLU A 270 24.88 0.60 24.41
CA GLU A 270 25.33 0.67 23.03
C GLU A 270 25.68 2.12 22.67
N GLY A 271 26.72 2.32 21.86
CA GLY A 271 27.14 3.64 21.42
C GLY A 271 25.98 4.41 20.76
N PRO A 272 25.77 5.70 21.09
CA PRO A 272 24.59 6.45 20.67
C PRO A 272 24.47 6.55 19.14
N LEU A 273 25.59 6.68 18.42
CA LEU A 273 25.60 6.74 16.96
C LEU A 273 25.15 5.42 16.34
N SER A 274 25.64 4.30 16.87
CA SER A 274 25.28 2.95 16.42
C SER A 274 23.81 2.65 16.67
N PHE A 275 23.34 3.01 17.87
CA PHE A 275 21.94 2.89 18.27
C PHE A 275 21.02 3.73 17.38
N LEU A 276 21.37 5.00 17.13
CA LEU A 276 20.58 5.89 16.28
C LEU A 276 20.57 5.43 14.82
N ALA A 277 21.72 5.04 14.27
CA ALA A 277 21.81 4.53 12.91
C ALA A 277 20.90 3.31 12.73
N ARG A 278 20.91 2.37 13.68
CA ARG A 278 20.02 1.20 13.64
C ARG A 278 18.55 1.56 13.85
N THR A 279 18.24 2.23 14.95
CA THR A 279 16.86 2.44 15.38
C THR A 279 16.14 3.50 14.55
N VAL A 280 16.82 4.55 14.12
CA VAL A 280 16.21 5.71 13.43
C VAL A 280 16.42 5.67 11.92
N LEU A 281 17.49 5.08 11.41
CA LEU A 281 17.71 4.97 9.96
C LEU A 281 17.32 3.59 9.42
N LEU A 282 17.94 2.53 9.95
CA LEU A 282 17.77 1.20 9.37
C LEU A 282 16.38 0.60 9.64
N THR A 283 15.84 0.70 10.87
CA THR A 283 14.51 0.15 11.17
C THR A 283 13.41 0.79 10.31
N PRO A 284 13.32 2.12 10.16
CA PRO A 284 12.36 2.73 9.24
C PRO A 284 12.59 2.35 7.78
N LEU A 285 13.84 2.41 7.30
CA LEU A 285 14.15 2.06 5.91
C LEU A 285 13.69 0.65 5.57
N VAL A 286 14.03 -0.30 6.42
CA VAL A 286 13.66 -1.70 6.26
C VAL A 286 12.14 -1.89 6.38
N THR A 287 11.48 -1.17 7.29
CA THR A 287 10.02 -1.19 7.40
C THR A 287 9.35 -0.68 6.13
N ILE A 288 9.85 0.42 5.55
CA ILE A 288 9.34 0.98 4.29
C ILE A 288 9.55 -0.01 3.15
N ILE A 289 10.74 -0.60 3.02
CA ILE A 289 11.02 -1.62 2.01
C ILE A 289 10.07 -2.81 2.18
N ALA A 290 9.87 -3.30 3.41
CA ALA A 290 8.95 -4.40 3.69
C ALA A 290 7.50 -4.04 3.31
N VAL A 291 7.05 -2.81 3.61
CA VAL A 291 5.73 -2.29 3.21
C VAL A 291 5.60 -2.24 1.70
N LEU A 292 6.60 -1.74 0.98
CA LEU A 292 6.57 -1.63 -0.49
C LEU A 292 6.56 -3.00 -1.16
N VAL A 293 7.44 -3.90 -0.74
CA VAL A 293 7.54 -5.26 -1.30
C VAL A 293 6.27 -6.06 -0.99
N SER A 294 5.80 -6.01 0.27
CA SER A 294 4.58 -6.71 0.67
C SER A 294 3.35 -6.09 0.02
N GLY A 295 3.30 -4.76 -0.10
CA GLY A 295 2.24 -4.06 -0.82
C GLY A 295 2.18 -4.46 -2.29
N PHE A 296 3.32 -4.52 -2.96
CA PHE A 296 3.40 -4.98 -4.35
C PHE A 296 2.95 -6.43 -4.51
N ILE A 297 3.52 -7.36 -3.73
CA ILE A 297 3.17 -8.80 -3.80
C ILE A 297 1.69 -9.01 -3.47
N LEU A 298 1.18 -8.42 -2.39
CA LEU A 298 -0.21 -8.61 -1.99
C LEU A 298 -1.16 -7.97 -2.98
N ASN A 299 -0.82 -6.85 -3.61
CA ASN A 299 -1.67 -6.26 -4.64
C ASN A 299 -1.78 -7.13 -5.92
N MET A 300 -0.87 -8.09 -6.11
CA MET A 300 -0.98 -9.08 -7.19
C MET A 300 -1.95 -10.22 -6.89
N PHE A 301 -2.21 -10.51 -5.61
CA PHE A 301 -2.92 -11.74 -5.20
C PHE A 301 -4.09 -11.51 -4.23
N ALA A 302 -4.25 -10.31 -3.68
CA ALA A 302 -5.17 -10.01 -2.60
C ALA A 302 -5.89 -8.68 -2.83
N GLY A 303 -7.10 -8.57 -2.29
CA GLY A 303 -7.90 -7.36 -2.38
C GLY A 303 -7.31 -6.19 -1.56
N PRO A 304 -7.75 -4.95 -1.83
CA PRO A 304 -7.18 -3.73 -1.24
C PRO A 304 -7.25 -3.70 0.29
N VAL A 305 -8.23 -4.38 0.90
CA VAL A 305 -8.37 -4.49 2.36
C VAL A 305 -7.20 -5.29 2.98
N ILE A 306 -6.78 -6.38 2.34
CA ILE A 306 -5.68 -7.22 2.82
C ILE A 306 -4.35 -6.48 2.67
N VAL A 307 -4.16 -5.80 1.54
CA VAL A 307 -2.98 -4.94 1.31
C VAL A 307 -2.90 -3.88 2.41
N PHE A 308 -3.99 -3.17 2.67
CA PHE A 308 -4.05 -2.13 3.69
C PHE A 308 -3.79 -2.66 5.11
N LEU A 309 -4.34 -3.81 5.47
CA LEU A 309 -4.10 -4.48 6.76
C LEU A 309 -2.62 -4.86 6.93
N ALA A 310 -2.02 -5.46 5.91
CA ALA A 310 -0.61 -5.85 5.94
C ALA A 310 0.33 -4.64 6.03
N THR A 311 0.05 -3.58 5.28
CA THR A 311 0.79 -2.32 5.36
C THR A 311 0.70 -1.71 6.77
N THR A 312 -0.52 -1.64 7.33
CA THR A 312 -0.74 -1.10 8.67
C THR A 312 -0.03 -1.94 9.73
N PHE A 313 -0.07 -3.26 9.61
CA PHE A 313 0.68 -4.19 10.47
C PHE A 313 2.18 -3.94 10.41
N LEU A 314 2.77 -3.84 9.22
CA LEU A 314 4.21 -3.63 9.06
C LEU A 314 4.67 -2.27 9.60
N LEU A 315 3.89 -1.21 9.37
CA LEU A 315 4.16 0.11 9.93
C LEU A 315 4.10 0.08 11.46
N ALA A 316 3.05 -0.49 12.03
CA ALA A 316 2.91 -0.63 13.48
C ALA A 316 4.04 -1.47 14.08
N PHE A 317 4.43 -2.54 13.40
CA PHE A 317 5.54 -3.40 13.79
C PHE A 317 6.85 -2.60 13.83
N GLY A 318 7.19 -1.88 12.76
CA GLY A 318 8.40 -1.06 12.69
C GLY A 318 8.45 0.03 13.76
N VAL A 319 7.36 0.79 13.92
CA VAL A 319 7.27 1.83 14.97
C VAL A 319 7.41 1.23 16.37
N THR A 320 6.77 0.09 16.62
CA THR A 320 6.87 -0.59 17.92
C THR A 320 8.29 -1.11 18.18
N GLN A 321 9.00 -1.59 17.16
CA GLN A 321 10.42 -1.93 17.27
C GLN A 321 11.25 -0.71 17.66
N MET A 322 11.02 0.45 17.04
CA MET A 322 11.72 1.69 17.41
C MET A 322 11.47 2.06 18.87
N VAL A 323 10.21 2.10 19.30
CA VAL A 323 9.84 2.45 20.69
C VAL A 323 10.45 1.45 21.68
N THR A 324 10.43 0.16 21.35
CA THR A 324 11.03 -0.88 22.19
C THR A 324 12.53 -0.69 22.29
N ASN A 325 13.21 -0.40 21.18
CA ASN A 325 14.64 -0.14 21.17
C ASN A 325 15.01 1.08 22.01
N PHE A 326 14.26 2.19 21.89
CA PHE A 326 14.45 3.37 22.75
C PHE A 326 14.28 3.04 24.23
N ARG A 327 13.23 2.30 24.61
CA ARG A 327 12.99 1.91 26.01
C ARG A 327 14.03 0.94 26.56
N SER A 328 14.60 0.10 25.70
CA SER A 328 15.64 -0.86 26.07
C SER A 328 17.02 -0.21 26.17
N TRP A 329 17.28 0.84 25.39
CA TRP A 329 18.54 1.60 25.45
C TRP A 329 18.59 2.56 26.66
N LEU A 330 17.46 3.22 26.97
CA LEU A 330 17.32 4.12 28.13
C LEU A 330 17.38 3.35 29.46
#